data_AF-A0A146LUC1-F1
#
_entry.id   AF-A0A146LUC1-F1
#
_cell.length_a   1.000
_cell.length_b   1.000
_cell.length_c   1.000
_cell.angle_alpha   90.00
_cell.angle_beta   90.00
_cell.angle_gamma   90.00
#
_symmetry.space_group_name_H-M   'P 1'
#
loop_
_entity.id
_entity.type
_entity.pdbx_description
1 polymer ?
#
loop_
_entity_poly.entity_id
_entity_poly.type
_entity_poly.pdbx_seq_one_letter_code
_entity_poly.pdbx_strand_id
1 'polypeptide(L)'
;NLEHDFKIISEEKLQLNEKLKHLEVARSESSSEMAKLKEENSSLLVKLDALSNATGNEMSELKKYVDEKDEVIKNQLSNIEELRAKLGAADELIKKANKEIEGKNEELSVFKTSLKDTEGVRQNIIKEKEAMSAENEKLQIQASELTDRLMSSEQKELQLRKEIDVMGQRLQNLESSLEASSKSVEALKASQREKESQLSDIQESSTAKEAEFSARIEAMNKQLSELNIVLEMSQEEHENEVDKLKQKENVLANDLKKKEEDLIEASEKLTKYENELKMVKANSSEASKTLSDEVETLRKSSETTISSLSDKLKEQEREIKVKCANEIKLEAQMKSMAGELEMMKKQNDNLVNAKLNNESEVAELSNQRRKAAEEKLKLEKELEESQAQALRFKQQLETEVSNRAATSTDLAKLESQLNLVKQEKLSVDEKLKSTMDELSRAKSKSETPRKAAQPDENGPTKSEEDAALNNWLEEKELADSQINFLNAIIVDMKKKNDDLQAQLDAFGRNGIQLSPSKIAKEVAPRLFCDICDMFDLHDTEDCPQQASDSPPPSPRPHRIAGSRKMEERPYCDICEV
;
A
#
# COMPACT_ATOMS: atom_id res chain seq x y z
N ASN A 1 191.35 88.63 2.00
CA ASN A 1 189.99 88.49 1.41
C ASN A 1 189.73 87.13 0.75
N LEU A 2 190.16 86.01 1.33
CA LEU A 2 189.81 84.66 0.85
C LEU A 2 189.12 83.79 1.92
N GLU A 3 189.06 84.28 3.16
CA GLU A 3 188.56 83.55 4.33
C GLU A 3 187.09 83.87 4.66
N HIS A 4 186.56 85.00 4.14
CA HIS A 4 185.16 85.39 4.33
C HIS A 4 184.21 84.62 3.37
N ASP A 5 184.62 84.46 2.11
CA ASP A 5 183.80 83.80 1.08
C ASP A 5 183.62 82.30 1.34
N PHE A 6 184.60 81.64 1.97
CA PHE A 6 184.51 80.21 2.30
C PHE A 6 183.47 79.92 3.41
N LYS A 7 183.25 80.88 4.31
CA LYS A 7 182.31 80.72 5.43
C LYS A 7 180.86 80.85 4.98
N ILE A 8 180.58 81.78 4.06
CA ILE A 8 179.25 81.97 3.46
C ILE A 8 178.84 80.74 2.63
N ILE A 9 179.74 80.23 1.80
CA ILE A 9 179.46 79.02 0.98
C ILE A 9 179.20 77.79 1.85
N SER A 10 179.89 77.67 3.00
CA SER A 10 179.66 76.56 3.93
C SER A 10 178.31 76.64 4.65
N GLU A 11 177.86 77.84 5.02
CA GLU A 11 176.53 78.05 5.62
C GLU A 11 175.41 77.84 4.60
N GLU A 12 175.56 78.34 3.37
CA GLU A 12 174.60 78.10 2.29
C GLU A 12 174.49 76.61 1.95
N LYS A 13 175.60 75.87 1.92
CA LYS A 13 175.61 74.42 1.71
C LYS A 13 174.90 73.68 2.83
N LEU A 14 175.05 74.11 4.09
CA LEU A 14 174.36 73.51 5.23
C LEU A 14 172.84 73.73 5.13
N GLN A 15 172.42 74.97 4.83
CA GLN A 15 171.01 75.31 4.63
C GLN A 15 170.39 74.58 3.43
N LEU A 16 171.13 74.40 2.35
CA LEU A 16 170.67 73.60 1.21
C LEU A 16 170.49 72.13 1.60
N ASN A 17 171.43 71.56 2.37
CA ASN A 17 171.31 70.18 2.82
C ASN A 17 170.13 69.97 3.78
N GLU A 18 169.86 70.92 4.68
CA GLU A 18 168.67 70.86 5.54
C GLU A 18 167.37 70.98 4.73
N LYS A 19 167.30 71.86 3.73
CA LYS A 19 166.15 71.95 2.81
C LYS A 19 165.97 70.65 2.01
N LEU A 20 167.06 70.05 1.54
CA LEU A 20 167.03 68.81 0.76
C LEU A 20 166.54 67.64 1.63
N LYS A 21 166.99 67.57 2.88
CA LYS A 21 166.50 66.59 3.86
C LYS A 21 165.01 66.78 4.19
N HIS A 22 164.55 68.03 4.35
CA HIS A 22 163.13 68.32 4.53
C HIS A 22 162.29 67.93 3.31
N LEU A 23 162.78 68.18 2.09
CA LEU A 23 162.11 67.77 0.86
C LEU A 23 162.07 66.25 0.69
N GLU A 24 163.11 65.53 1.08
CA GLU A 24 163.12 64.06 1.08
C GLU A 24 162.11 63.48 2.07
N VAL A 25 162.02 64.05 3.28
CA VAL A 25 161.01 63.65 4.27
C VAL A 25 159.60 63.92 3.73
N ALA A 26 159.32 65.12 3.23
CA ALA A 26 158.02 65.47 2.65
C ALA A 26 157.65 64.59 1.43
N ARG A 27 158.64 64.23 0.60
CA ARG A 27 158.44 63.30 -0.52
C ARG A 27 158.13 61.88 -0.02
N SER A 28 158.81 61.42 1.03
CA SER A 28 158.54 60.10 1.63
C SER A 28 157.16 60.04 2.28
N GLU A 29 156.75 61.11 2.97
CA GLU A 29 155.42 61.25 3.58
C GLU A 29 154.34 61.29 2.50
N SER A 30 154.52 62.11 1.46
CA SER A 30 153.59 62.17 0.31
C SER A 30 153.50 60.84 -0.44
N SER A 31 154.62 60.12 -0.61
CA SER A 31 154.61 58.78 -1.22
C SER A 31 153.90 57.76 -0.33
N SER A 32 154.06 57.83 1.00
CA SER A 32 153.34 56.98 1.94
C SER A 32 151.85 57.28 1.94
N GLU A 33 151.47 58.55 1.83
CA GLU A 33 150.07 58.98 1.78
C GLU A 33 149.41 58.58 0.46
N MET A 34 150.12 58.69 -0.67
CA MET A 34 149.67 58.17 -1.96
C MET A 34 149.47 56.64 -1.93
N ALA A 35 150.36 55.91 -1.26
CA ALA A 35 150.22 54.46 -1.11
C ALA A 35 148.95 54.09 -0.31
N LYS A 36 148.71 54.80 0.81
CA LYS A 36 147.49 54.63 1.63
C LYS A 36 146.23 54.94 0.83
N LEU A 37 146.19 56.07 0.12
CA LEU A 37 145.06 56.45 -0.72
C LEU A 37 144.81 55.42 -1.84
N LYS A 38 145.86 54.85 -2.42
CA LYS A 38 145.73 53.83 -3.46
C LYS A 38 145.16 52.52 -2.90
N GLU A 39 145.57 52.13 -1.70
CA GLU A 39 145.03 50.98 -0.98
C GLU A 39 143.57 51.21 -0.56
N GLU A 40 143.24 52.39 -0.04
CA GLU A 40 141.87 52.79 0.27
C GLU A 40 140.97 52.77 -0.97
N ASN A 41 141.45 53.31 -2.10
CA ASN A 41 140.70 53.34 -3.35
C ASN A 41 140.51 51.93 -3.93
N SER A 42 141.52 51.05 -3.81
CA SER A 42 141.38 49.63 -4.15
C SER A 42 140.36 48.92 -3.26
N SER A 43 140.35 49.20 -1.96
CA SER A 43 139.35 48.67 -1.02
C SER A 43 137.94 49.19 -1.33
N LEU A 44 137.81 50.47 -1.68
CA LEU A 44 136.53 51.07 -2.08
C LEU A 44 136.00 50.47 -3.38
N LEU A 45 136.86 50.20 -4.37
CA LEU A 45 136.47 49.52 -5.61
C LEU A 45 135.94 48.11 -5.34
N VAL A 46 136.62 47.33 -4.49
CA VAL A 46 136.14 45.99 -4.10
C VAL A 46 134.79 46.07 -3.38
N LYS A 47 134.60 47.06 -2.50
CA LYS A 47 133.30 47.29 -1.84
C LYS A 47 132.22 47.71 -2.83
N LEU A 48 132.55 48.55 -3.81
CA LEU A 48 131.62 48.98 -4.86
C LEU A 48 131.18 47.79 -5.73
N ASP A 49 132.12 46.93 -6.15
CA ASP A 49 131.81 45.71 -6.89
C ASP A 49 130.96 44.73 -6.07
N ALA A 50 131.26 44.57 -4.78
CA ALA A 50 130.47 43.74 -3.88
C ALA A 50 129.03 44.28 -3.74
N LEU A 51 128.86 45.60 -3.60
CA LEU A 51 127.54 46.25 -3.54
C LEU A 51 126.80 46.15 -4.87
N SER A 52 127.48 46.32 -6.00
CA SER A 52 126.92 46.17 -7.34
C SER A 52 126.40 44.75 -7.57
N ASN A 53 127.18 43.75 -7.15
CA ASN A 53 126.76 42.35 -7.25
C ASN A 53 125.61 42.01 -6.29
N ALA A 54 125.63 42.52 -5.06
CA ALA A 54 124.54 42.33 -4.10
C ALA A 54 123.23 42.95 -4.59
N THR A 55 123.28 44.20 -5.08
CA THR A 55 122.12 44.88 -5.64
C THR A 55 121.61 44.22 -6.92
N GLY A 56 122.51 43.70 -7.77
CA GLY A 56 122.16 42.89 -8.94
C GLY A 56 121.44 41.59 -8.58
N ASN A 57 121.90 40.90 -7.53
CA ASN A 57 121.25 39.69 -7.02
C ASN A 57 119.88 40.00 -6.42
N GLU A 58 119.76 41.02 -5.57
CA GLU A 58 118.49 41.47 -5.00
C GLU A 58 117.48 41.86 -6.09
N MET A 59 117.94 42.55 -7.15
CA MET A 59 117.10 42.92 -8.29
C MET A 59 116.65 41.70 -9.09
N SER A 60 117.50 40.66 -9.20
CA SER A 60 117.14 39.39 -9.84
C SER A 60 116.09 38.61 -9.01
N GLU A 61 116.24 38.58 -7.69
CA GLU A 61 115.27 37.94 -6.79
C GLU A 61 113.93 38.68 -6.80
N LEU A 62 113.94 40.01 -6.72
CA LEU A 62 112.73 40.83 -6.86
C LEU A 62 112.03 40.59 -8.20
N LYS A 63 112.80 40.49 -9.30
CA LYS A 63 112.22 40.20 -10.61
C LYS A 63 111.54 38.83 -10.65
N LYS A 64 112.17 37.78 -10.12
CA LYS A 64 111.55 36.45 -10.01
C LYS A 64 110.26 36.50 -9.19
N TYR A 65 110.28 37.21 -8.06
CA TYR A 65 109.09 37.36 -7.22
C TYR A 65 107.96 38.09 -7.96
N VAL A 66 108.28 39.15 -8.73
CA VAL A 66 107.28 39.85 -9.56
C VAL A 66 106.72 38.92 -10.63
N ASP A 67 107.58 38.19 -11.35
CA ASP A 67 107.15 37.24 -12.39
C ASP A 67 106.23 36.14 -11.81
N GLU A 68 106.56 35.62 -10.61
CA GLU A 68 105.71 34.66 -9.89
C GLU A 68 104.35 35.25 -9.49
N LYS A 69 104.31 36.50 -9.02
CA LYS A 69 103.06 37.17 -8.66
C LYS A 69 102.21 37.49 -9.89
N ASP A 70 102.83 37.91 -10.99
CA ASP A 70 102.13 38.17 -12.25
C ASP A 70 101.48 36.89 -12.78
N GLU A 71 102.15 35.74 -12.70
CA GLU A 71 101.58 34.46 -13.10
C GLU A 71 100.41 34.03 -12.19
N VAL A 72 100.50 34.28 -10.87
CA VAL A 72 99.38 34.05 -9.95
C VAL A 72 98.19 34.96 -10.28
N ILE A 73 98.42 36.24 -10.54
CA ILE A 73 97.37 37.19 -10.91
C ILE A 73 96.70 36.76 -12.22
N LYS A 74 97.48 36.35 -13.22
CA LYS A 74 96.98 35.86 -14.50
C LYS A 74 96.08 34.64 -14.33
N ASN A 75 96.49 33.67 -13.50
CA ASN A 75 95.69 32.50 -13.18
C ASN A 75 94.39 32.87 -12.43
N GLN A 76 94.44 33.81 -11.48
CA GLN A 76 93.26 34.30 -10.78
C GLN A 76 92.29 35.03 -11.71
N LEU A 77 92.79 35.86 -12.63
CA LEU A 77 91.97 36.54 -13.63
C LEU A 77 91.27 35.54 -14.55
N SER A 78 91.99 34.51 -15.02
CA SER A 78 91.39 33.43 -15.83
C SER A 78 90.28 32.69 -15.07
N ASN A 79 90.48 32.38 -13.79
CA ASN A 79 89.46 31.75 -12.95
C ASN A 79 88.23 32.67 -12.74
N ILE A 80 88.43 33.98 -12.57
CA ILE A 80 87.33 34.95 -12.45
C ILE A 80 86.52 35.01 -13.76
N GLU A 81 87.19 34.97 -14.92
CA GLU A 81 86.52 34.94 -16.22
C GLU A 81 85.69 33.66 -16.39
N GLU A 82 86.22 32.51 -15.99
CA GLU A 82 85.49 31.24 -16.02
C GLU A 82 84.25 31.27 -15.09
N LEU A 83 84.40 31.81 -13.88
CA LEU A 83 83.28 31.98 -12.95
C LEU A 83 82.22 32.94 -13.48
N ARG A 84 82.62 34.04 -14.13
CA ARG A 84 81.69 34.96 -14.80
C ARG A 84 80.91 34.28 -15.92
N ALA A 85 81.57 33.44 -16.72
CA ALA A 85 80.92 32.68 -17.77
C ALA A 85 79.91 31.68 -17.19
N LYS A 86 80.28 30.96 -16.12
CA LYS A 86 79.39 30.05 -15.39
C LYS A 86 78.17 30.76 -14.79
N LEU A 87 78.37 31.95 -14.20
CA LEU A 87 77.29 32.77 -13.66
C LEU A 87 76.32 33.23 -14.76
N GLY A 88 76.85 33.72 -15.90
CA GLY A 88 76.01 34.11 -17.04
C GLY A 88 75.19 32.94 -17.61
N ALA A 89 75.77 31.73 -17.65
CA ALA A 89 75.03 30.53 -18.06
C ALA A 89 73.92 30.17 -17.05
N ALA A 90 74.17 30.31 -15.75
CA ALA A 90 73.17 30.09 -14.71
C ALA A 90 72.02 31.12 -14.80
N ASP A 91 72.33 32.40 -15.05
CA ASP A 91 71.32 33.44 -15.24
C ASP A 91 70.42 33.17 -16.45
N GLU A 92 70.98 32.68 -17.56
CA GLU A 92 70.18 32.27 -18.73
C GLU A 92 69.29 31.06 -18.45
N LEU A 93 69.75 30.09 -17.65
CA LEU A 93 68.91 28.98 -17.21
C LEU A 93 67.76 29.45 -16.30
N ILE A 94 68.03 30.37 -15.38
CA ILE A 94 67.01 30.97 -14.51
C ILE A 94 65.97 31.73 -15.35
N LYS A 95 66.39 32.51 -16.34
CA LYS A 95 65.45 33.21 -17.24
C LYS A 95 64.55 32.23 -18.01
N LYS A 96 65.11 31.13 -18.51
CA LYS A 96 64.32 30.09 -19.19
C LYS A 96 63.30 29.44 -18.24
N ALA A 97 63.74 29.07 -17.04
CA ALA A 97 62.87 28.48 -16.03
C ALA A 97 61.73 29.43 -15.61
N ASN A 98 62.03 30.73 -15.42
CA ASN A 98 61.01 31.72 -15.10
C ASN A 98 59.97 31.87 -16.21
N LYS A 99 60.41 31.85 -17.48
CA LYS A 99 59.50 31.91 -18.63
C LYS A 99 58.59 30.68 -18.72
N GLU A 100 59.12 29.49 -18.41
CA GLU A 100 58.32 28.26 -18.34
C GLU A 100 57.30 28.32 -17.20
N ILE A 101 57.70 28.83 -16.02
CA ILE A 101 56.80 29.03 -14.87
C ILE A 101 55.68 30.01 -15.22
N GLU A 102 55.98 31.12 -15.89
CA GLU A 102 54.98 32.07 -16.38
C GLU A 102 53.97 31.39 -17.31
N GLY A 103 54.44 30.64 -18.30
CA GLY A 103 53.55 29.89 -19.20
C GLY A 103 52.68 28.87 -18.46
N LYS A 104 53.24 28.16 -17.48
CA LYS A 104 52.47 27.21 -16.65
C LYS A 104 51.44 27.91 -15.77
N ASN A 105 51.73 29.11 -15.26
CA ASN A 105 50.77 29.90 -14.50
C ASN A 105 49.61 30.40 -15.36
N GLU A 106 49.88 30.78 -16.62
CA GLU A 106 48.84 31.15 -17.58
C GLU A 106 47.93 29.95 -17.91
N GLU A 107 48.51 28.78 -18.19
CA GLU A 107 47.76 27.53 -18.40
C GLU A 107 46.88 27.18 -17.18
N LEU A 108 47.44 27.31 -15.98
CA LEU A 108 46.72 27.04 -14.73
C LEU A 108 45.57 28.03 -14.50
N SER A 109 45.74 29.30 -14.88
CA SER A 109 44.68 30.30 -14.86
C SER A 109 43.52 29.92 -15.77
N VAL A 110 43.82 29.50 -17.02
CA VAL A 110 42.81 29.04 -17.99
C VAL A 110 42.07 27.79 -17.48
N PHE A 111 42.81 26.83 -16.93
CA PHE A 111 42.22 25.63 -16.35
C PHE A 111 41.29 25.97 -15.18
N LYS A 112 41.68 26.90 -14.32
CA LYS A 112 40.86 27.35 -13.18
C LYS A 112 39.57 28.02 -13.63
N THR A 113 39.59 28.82 -14.69
CA THR A 113 38.36 29.39 -15.28
C THR A 113 37.45 28.32 -15.87
N SER A 114 38.00 27.36 -16.63
CA SER A 114 37.23 26.25 -17.19
C SER A 114 36.61 25.36 -16.10
N LEU A 115 37.33 25.12 -15.00
CA LEU A 115 36.83 24.36 -13.85
C LEU A 115 35.67 25.10 -13.14
N LYS A 116 35.73 26.43 -13.07
CA LYS A 116 34.63 27.24 -12.55
C LYS A 116 33.39 27.18 -13.45
N ASP A 117 33.57 27.23 -14.75
CA ASP A 117 32.46 27.16 -15.72
C ASP A 117 31.79 25.80 -15.70
N THR A 118 32.59 24.72 -15.67
CA THR A 118 32.09 23.34 -15.56
C THR A 118 31.35 23.09 -14.24
N GLU A 119 31.81 23.65 -13.12
CA GLU A 119 31.07 23.60 -11.85
C GLU A 119 29.75 24.37 -11.92
N GLY A 120 29.72 25.52 -12.61
CA GLY A 120 28.48 26.27 -12.87
C GLY A 120 27.47 25.46 -13.68
N VAL A 121 27.92 24.78 -14.75
CA VAL A 121 27.08 23.87 -15.53
C VAL A 121 26.58 22.70 -14.67
N ARG A 122 27.45 22.09 -13.85
CA ARG A 122 27.08 21.00 -12.95
C ARG A 122 25.98 21.41 -11.98
N GLN A 123 26.07 22.60 -11.39
CA GLN A 123 25.05 23.13 -10.48
C GLN A 123 23.71 23.38 -11.20
N ASN A 124 23.72 23.85 -12.44
CA ASN A 124 22.51 24.03 -13.22
C ASN A 124 21.84 22.68 -13.54
N ILE A 125 22.63 21.66 -13.94
CA ILE A 125 22.12 20.31 -14.18
C ILE A 125 21.50 19.70 -12.91
N ILE A 126 22.11 19.93 -11.74
CA ILE A 126 21.55 19.48 -10.45
C ILE A 126 20.19 20.14 -10.20
N LYS A 127 20.07 21.45 -10.38
CA LYS A 127 18.80 22.18 -10.19
C LYS A 127 17.71 21.71 -11.16
N GLU A 128 18.05 21.49 -12.43
CA GLU A 128 17.10 20.96 -13.41
C GLU A 128 16.67 19.53 -13.04
N LYS A 129 17.60 18.68 -12.60
CA LYS A 129 17.29 17.32 -12.13
C LYS A 129 16.35 17.33 -10.92
N GLU A 130 16.59 18.20 -9.96
CA GLU A 130 15.73 18.37 -8.78
C GLU A 130 14.32 18.86 -9.17
N ALA A 131 14.23 19.84 -10.07
CA ALA A 131 12.95 20.32 -10.59
C ALA A 131 12.17 19.22 -11.33
N MET A 132 12.83 18.45 -12.20
CA MET A 132 12.24 17.32 -12.91
C MET A 132 11.82 16.20 -11.95
N SER A 133 12.58 15.95 -10.89
CA SER A 133 12.22 14.97 -9.87
C SER A 133 10.96 15.38 -9.11
N ALA A 134 10.85 16.66 -8.73
CA ALA A 134 9.66 17.19 -8.05
C ALA A 134 8.41 17.16 -8.96
N GLU A 135 8.57 17.43 -10.26
CA GLU A 135 7.47 17.33 -11.22
C GLU A 135 7.03 15.88 -11.44
N ASN A 136 7.96 14.92 -11.49
CA ASN A 136 7.64 13.50 -11.54
C ASN A 136 6.88 13.04 -10.29
N GLU A 137 7.30 13.47 -9.10
CA GLU A 137 6.60 13.15 -7.85
C GLU A 137 5.17 13.69 -7.86
N LYS A 138 4.97 14.93 -8.34
CA LYS A 138 3.64 15.52 -8.51
C LYS A 138 2.78 14.75 -9.51
N LEU A 139 3.34 14.35 -10.64
CA LEU A 139 2.63 13.54 -11.65
C LEU A 139 2.27 12.15 -11.10
N GLN A 140 3.14 11.56 -10.27
CA GLN A 140 2.89 10.27 -9.65
C GLN A 140 1.75 10.35 -8.61
N ILE A 141 1.69 11.42 -7.81
CA ILE A 141 0.56 11.69 -6.91
C ILE A 141 -0.73 11.86 -7.73
N GLN A 142 -0.72 12.66 -8.80
CA GLN A 142 -1.89 12.85 -9.66
C GLN A 142 -2.36 11.54 -10.32
N ALA A 143 -1.43 10.70 -10.76
CA ALA A 143 -1.75 9.39 -11.29
C ALA A 143 -2.44 8.50 -10.23
N SER A 144 -1.92 8.47 -9.01
CA SER A 144 -2.52 7.70 -7.91
C SER A 144 -3.93 8.18 -7.57
N GLU A 145 -4.16 9.50 -7.50
CA GLU A 145 -5.49 10.07 -7.26
C GLU A 145 -6.49 9.73 -8.37
N LEU A 146 -6.04 9.73 -9.63
CA LEU A 146 -6.89 9.35 -10.77
C LEU A 146 -7.22 7.86 -10.72
N THR A 147 -6.27 7.00 -10.36
CA THR A 147 -6.50 5.56 -10.16
C THR A 147 -7.52 5.32 -9.05
N ASP A 148 -7.40 5.98 -7.90
CA ASP A 148 -8.35 5.83 -6.80
C ASP A 148 -9.77 6.28 -7.19
N ARG A 149 -9.89 7.38 -7.94
CA ARG A 149 -11.17 7.84 -8.48
C ARG A 149 -11.77 6.85 -9.48
N LEU A 150 -10.95 6.25 -10.34
CA LEU A 150 -11.40 5.23 -11.29
C LEU A 150 -11.93 4.00 -10.55
N MET A 151 -11.17 3.48 -9.58
CA MET A 151 -11.58 2.34 -8.76
C MET A 151 -12.89 2.60 -8.01
N SER A 152 -13.05 3.81 -7.43
CA SER A 152 -14.31 4.20 -6.78
C SER A 152 -15.48 4.27 -7.76
N SER A 153 -15.23 4.76 -8.98
CA SER A 153 -16.25 4.82 -10.04
C SER A 153 -16.64 3.42 -10.52
N GLU A 154 -15.69 2.52 -10.75
CA GLU A 154 -15.94 1.13 -11.14
C GLU A 154 -16.74 0.38 -10.06
N GLN A 155 -16.42 0.61 -8.78
CA GLN A 155 -17.16 0.01 -7.68
C GLN A 155 -18.61 0.52 -7.60
N LYS A 156 -18.83 1.83 -7.86
CA LYS A 156 -20.19 2.39 -7.98
C LYS A 156 -20.95 1.81 -9.17
N GLU A 157 -20.27 1.64 -10.32
CA GLU A 157 -20.89 1.02 -11.50
C GLU A 157 -21.29 -0.43 -11.20
N LEU A 158 -20.44 -1.21 -10.53
CA LEU A 158 -20.75 -2.57 -10.12
C LEU A 158 -21.96 -2.62 -9.17
N GLN A 159 -22.05 -1.66 -8.25
CA GLN A 159 -23.19 -1.56 -7.33
C GLN A 159 -24.49 -1.21 -8.06
N LEU A 160 -24.45 -0.24 -8.98
CA LEU A 160 -25.60 0.10 -9.83
C LEU A 160 -26.03 -1.07 -10.72
N ARG A 161 -25.09 -1.85 -11.27
CA ARG A 161 -25.40 -3.06 -12.04
C ARG A 161 -26.15 -4.10 -11.20
N LYS A 162 -25.70 -4.34 -9.96
CA LYS A 162 -26.39 -5.23 -9.02
C LYS A 162 -27.80 -4.74 -8.70
N GLU A 163 -27.97 -3.43 -8.49
CA GLU A 163 -29.29 -2.83 -8.26
C GLU A 163 -30.22 -3.00 -9.47
N ILE A 164 -29.70 -2.80 -10.69
CA ILE A 164 -30.45 -3.03 -11.93
C ILE A 164 -30.89 -4.50 -12.04
N ASP A 165 -30.02 -5.47 -11.75
CA ASP A 165 -30.37 -6.89 -11.77
C ASP A 165 -31.49 -7.23 -10.78
N VAL A 166 -31.41 -6.70 -9.55
CA VAL A 166 -32.45 -6.88 -8.53
C VAL A 166 -33.78 -6.26 -8.98
N MET A 167 -33.74 -5.06 -9.56
CA MET A 167 -34.93 -4.43 -10.11
C MET A 167 -35.51 -5.22 -11.29
N GLY A 168 -34.65 -5.76 -12.16
CA GLY A 168 -35.05 -6.63 -13.27
C GLY A 168 -35.77 -7.88 -12.79
N GLN A 169 -35.23 -8.57 -11.78
CA GLN A 169 -35.88 -9.74 -11.19
C GLN A 169 -37.23 -9.39 -10.55
N ARG A 170 -37.33 -8.22 -9.90
CA ARG A 170 -38.58 -7.74 -9.30
C ARG A 170 -39.63 -7.41 -10.35
N LEU A 171 -39.25 -6.80 -11.47
CA LEU A 171 -40.13 -6.57 -12.61
C LEU A 171 -40.65 -7.88 -13.18
N GLN A 172 -39.77 -8.87 -13.40
CA GLN A 172 -40.18 -10.17 -13.92
C GLN A 172 -41.15 -10.91 -12.98
N ASN A 173 -40.95 -10.80 -11.67
CA ASN A 173 -41.87 -11.36 -10.68
C ASN A 173 -43.24 -10.64 -10.70
N LEU A 174 -43.23 -9.30 -10.82
CA LEU A 174 -44.46 -8.51 -10.93
C LEU A 174 -45.21 -8.82 -12.23
N GLU A 175 -44.53 -8.97 -13.35
CA GLU A 175 -45.11 -9.38 -14.63
C GLU A 175 -45.76 -10.77 -14.53
N SER A 176 -45.05 -11.73 -13.94
CA SER A 176 -45.58 -13.08 -13.71
C SER A 176 -46.82 -13.07 -12.82
N SER A 177 -46.81 -12.27 -11.75
CA SER A 177 -47.95 -12.11 -10.85
C SER A 177 -49.14 -11.41 -11.53
N LEU A 178 -48.87 -10.41 -12.37
CA LEU A 178 -49.90 -9.72 -13.15
C LEU A 178 -50.54 -10.66 -14.17
N GLU A 179 -49.74 -11.48 -14.85
CA GLU A 179 -50.24 -12.49 -15.80
C GLU A 179 -51.10 -13.54 -15.09
N ALA A 180 -50.68 -14.02 -13.91
CA ALA A 180 -51.48 -14.92 -13.09
C ALA A 180 -52.80 -14.28 -12.64
N SER A 181 -52.77 -13.03 -12.20
CA SER A 181 -53.98 -12.27 -11.83
C SER A 181 -54.89 -12.07 -13.05
N SER A 182 -54.34 -11.79 -14.23
CA SER A 182 -55.11 -11.64 -15.47
C SER A 182 -55.84 -12.94 -15.83
N LYS A 183 -55.15 -14.08 -15.78
CA LYS A 183 -55.75 -15.42 -15.99
C LYS A 183 -56.87 -15.70 -14.98
N SER A 184 -56.68 -15.33 -13.72
CA SER A 184 -57.72 -15.47 -12.69
C SER A 184 -58.95 -14.61 -12.98
N VAL A 185 -58.75 -13.37 -13.44
CA VAL A 185 -59.84 -12.46 -13.82
C VAL A 185 -60.61 -13.01 -15.03
N GLU A 186 -59.91 -13.55 -16.03
CA GLU A 186 -60.55 -14.20 -17.18
C GLU A 186 -61.38 -15.42 -16.76
N ALA A 187 -60.85 -16.26 -15.88
CA ALA A 187 -61.59 -17.42 -15.34
C ALA A 187 -62.85 -16.99 -14.56
N LEU A 188 -62.74 -15.96 -13.73
CA LEU A 188 -63.90 -15.39 -13.02
C LEU A 188 -64.94 -14.82 -13.97
N LYS A 189 -64.52 -14.10 -15.02
CA LYS A 189 -65.43 -13.60 -16.06
C LYS A 189 -66.14 -14.74 -16.81
N ALA A 190 -65.44 -15.82 -17.12
CA ALA A 190 -66.04 -17.00 -17.74
C ALA A 190 -67.10 -17.65 -16.82
N SER A 191 -66.77 -17.83 -15.54
CA SER A 191 -67.71 -18.35 -14.54
C SER A 191 -68.92 -17.44 -14.33
N GLN A 192 -68.71 -16.12 -14.33
CA GLN A 192 -69.80 -15.14 -14.25
C GLN A 192 -70.76 -15.27 -15.44
N ARG A 193 -70.25 -15.36 -16.68
CA ARG A 193 -71.09 -15.56 -17.88
C ARG A 193 -71.89 -16.86 -17.82
N GLU A 194 -71.29 -17.94 -17.33
CA GLU A 194 -71.99 -19.21 -17.14
C GLU A 194 -73.13 -19.08 -16.12
N LYS A 195 -72.88 -18.37 -15.01
CA LYS A 195 -73.90 -18.10 -13.98
C LYS A 195 -75.02 -17.19 -14.49
N GLU A 196 -74.69 -16.17 -15.29
CA GLU A 196 -75.67 -15.30 -15.94
C GLU A 196 -76.54 -16.09 -16.92
N SER A 197 -75.96 -17.01 -17.70
CA SER A 197 -76.71 -17.93 -18.57
C SER A 197 -77.65 -18.82 -17.75
N GLN A 198 -77.15 -19.46 -16.68
CA GLN A 198 -77.97 -20.29 -15.79
C GLN A 198 -79.13 -19.50 -15.17
N LEU A 199 -78.88 -18.25 -14.76
CA LEU A 199 -79.93 -17.37 -14.23
C LEU A 199 -80.98 -17.04 -15.30
N SER A 200 -80.56 -16.75 -16.53
CA SER A 200 -81.46 -16.52 -17.67
C SER A 200 -82.36 -17.74 -17.91
N ASP A 201 -81.79 -18.94 -17.98
CA ASP A 201 -82.52 -20.19 -18.20
C ASP A 201 -83.53 -20.47 -17.08
N ILE A 202 -83.13 -20.25 -15.83
CA ILE A 202 -84.03 -20.39 -14.66
C ILE A 202 -85.17 -19.37 -14.74
N GLN A 203 -84.87 -18.13 -15.12
CA GLN A 203 -85.86 -17.08 -15.22
C GLN A 203 -86.88 -17.39 -16.32
N GLU A 204 -86.44 -17.81 -17.51
CA GLU A 204 -87.32 -18.28 -18.59
C GLU A 204 -88.17 -19.49 -18.17
N SER A 205 -87.58 -20.45 -17.45
CA SER A 205 -88.35 -21.59 -16.92
C SER A 205 -89.39 -21.16 -15.87
N SER A 206 -89.06 -20.19 -15.02
CA SER A 206 -89.98 -19.68 -14.00
C SER A 206 -91.17 -18.94 -14.63
N THR A 207 -90.93 -18.08 -15.63
CA THR A 207 -91.98 -17.34 -16.32
C THR A 207 -92.87 -18.27 -17.14
N ALA A 208 -92.30 -19.31 -17.74
CA ALA A 208 -93.08 -20.37 -18.41
C ALA A 208 -94.00 -21.11 -17.42
N LYS A 209 -93.50 -21.47 -16.23
CA LYS A 209 -94.31 -22.11 -15.18
C LYS A 209 -95.39 -21.18 -14.62
N GLU A 210 -95.07 -19.91 -14.41
CA GLU A 210 -96.05 -18.91 -13.99
C GLU A 210 -97.19 -18.76 -15.01
N ALA A 211 -96.86 -18.72 -16.30
CA ALA A 211 -97.85 -18.70 -17.37
C ALA A 211 -98.73 -19.97 -17.38
N GLU A 212 -98.11 -21.15 -17.18
CA GLU A 212 -98.84 -22.42 -17.07
C GLU A 212 -99.79 -22.45 -15.86
N PHE A 213 -99.33 -22.01 -14.69
CA PHE A 213 -100.17 -21.90 -13.49
C PHE A 213 -101.30 -20.88 -13.67
N SER A 214 -101.03 -19.74 -14.30
CA SER A 214 -102.06 -18.75 -14.61
C SER A 214 -103.14 -19.32 -15.52
N ALA A 215 -102.74 -20.00 -16.61
CA ALA A 215 -103.67 -20.68 -17.51
C ALA A 215 -104.48 -21.77 -16.80
N ARG A 216 -103.86 -22.51 -15.87
CA ARG A 216 -104.54 -23.53 -15.06
C ARG A 216 -105.57 -22.92 -14.12
N ILE A 217 -105.25 -21.79 -13.48
CA ILE A 217 -106.17 -21.05 -12.61
C ILE A 217 -107.35 -20.52 -13.42
N GLU A 218 -107.12 -19.93 -14.60
CA GLU A 218 -108.18 -19.47 -15.49
C GLU A 218 -109.12 -20.61 -15.92
N ALA A 219 -108.55 -21.76 -16.31
CA ALA A 219 -109.34 -22.94 -16.65
C ALA A 219 -110.20 -23.43 -15.47
N MET A 220 -109.62 -23.46 -14.26
CA MET A 220 -110.34 -23.87 -13.05
C MET A 220 -111.45 -22.89 -12.68
N ASN A 221 -111.22 -21.59 -12.83
CA ASN A 221 -112.24 -20.55 -12.63
C ASN A 221 -113.38 -20.68 -13.65
N LYS A 222 -113.08 -21.03 -14.90
CA LYS A 222 -114.11 -21.30 -15.91
C LYS A 222 -114.96 -22.52 -15.52
N GLN A 223 -114.33 -23.61 -15.09
CA GLN A 223 -115.04 -24.79 -14.60
C GLN A 223 -115.92 -24.47 -13.38
N LEU A 224 -115.43 -23.67 -12.43
CA LEU A 224 -116.23 -23.22 -11.28
C LEU A 224 -117.45 -22.40 -11.72
N SER A 225 -117.28 -21.50 -12.69
CA SER A 225 -118.39 -20.73 -13.26
C SER A 225 -119.44 -21.62 -13.92
N GLU A 226 -119.01 -22.58 -14.75
CA GLU A 226 -119.89 -23.57 -15.38
C GLU A 226 -120.64 -24.40 -14.34
N LEU A 227 -119.95 -24.87 -13.29
CA LEU A 227 -120.57 -25.63 -12.20
C LEU A 227 -121.59 -24.79 -11.43
N ASN A 228 -121.30 -23.50 -11.22
CA ASN A 228 -122.19 -22.58 -10.51
C ASN A 228 -123.49 -22.34 -11.30
N ILE A 229 -123.42 -22.21 -12.63
CA ILE A 229 -124.59 -22.12 -13.50
C ILE A 229 -125.45 -23.39 -13.39
N VAL A 230 -124.82 -24.57 -13.42
CA VAL A 230 -125.54 -25.85 -13.28
C VAL A 230 -126.22 -25.96 -11.91
N LEU A 231 -125.54 -25.50 -10.85
CA LEU A 231 -126.11 -25.49 -9.50
C LEU A 231 -127.34 -24.57 -9.43
N GLU A 232 -127.27 -23.38 -10.02
CA GLU A 232 -128.37 -22.41 -10.08
C GLU A 232 -129.57 -22.96 -10.85
N MET A 233 -129.33 -23.59 -12.02
CA MET A 233 -130.39 -24.29 -12.78
C MET A 233 -131.03 -25.41 -11.98
N SER A 234 -130.25 -26.20 -11.24
CA SER A 234 -130.77 -27.27 -10.38
C SER A 234 -131.58 -26.72 -9.18
N GLN A 235 -131.17 -25.58 -8.63
CA GLN A 235 -131.92 -24.90 -7.57
C GLN A 235 -133.27 -24.37 -8.09
N GLU A 236 -133.31 -23.76 -9.28
CA GLU A 236 -134.56 -23.35 -9.94
C GLU A 236 -135.48 -24.55 -10.22
N GLU A 237 -134.94 -25.68 -10.67
CA GLU A 237 -135.72 -26.92 -10.87
C GLU A 237 -136.34 -27.41 -9.56
N HIS A 238 -135.57 -27.43 -8.47
CA HIS A 238 -136.06 -27.80 -7.15
C HIS A 238 -137.12 -26.82 -6.62
N GLU A 239 -136.97 -25.51 -6.84
CA GLU A 239 -137.96 -24.51 -6.44
C GLU A 239 -139.27 -24.68 -7.20
N ASN A 240 -139.20 -24.94 -8.51
CA ASN A 240 -140.35 -25.30 -9.33
C ASN A 240 -141.05 -26.59 -8.86
N GLU A 241 -140.28 -27.57 -8.39
CA GLU A 241 -140.81 -28.84 -7.86
C GLU A 241 -141.48 -28.65 -6.49
N VAL A 242 -140.90 -27.81 -5.63
CA VAL A 242 -141.51 -27.39 -4.36
C VAL A 242 -142.85 -26.69 -4.60
N ASP A 243 -142.93 -25.80 -5.59
CA ASP A 243 -144.20 -25.11 -5.90
C ASP A 243 -145.27 -26.05 -6.49
N LYS A 244 -144.88 -27.06 -7.28
CA LYS A 244 -145.78 -28.15 -7.69
C LYS A 244 -146.30 -28.94 -6.48
N LEU A 245 -145.45 -29.19 -5.49
CA LEU A 245 -145.86 -29.88 -4.25
C LEU A 245 -146.82 -29.03 -3.42
N LYS A 246 -146.58 -27.72 -3.28
CA LYS A 246 -147.53 -26.79 -2.63
C LYS A 246 -148.89 -26.74 -3.33
N GLN A 247 -148.91 -26.78 -4.67
CA GLN A 247 -150.17 -26.86 -5.41
C GLN A 247 -150.93 -28.17 -5.13
N LYS A 248 -150.21 -29.32 -5.08
CA LYS A 248 -150.81 -30.60 -4.69
C LYS A 248 -151.33 -30.59 -3.25
N GLU A 249 -150.60 -29.98 -2.32
CA GLU A 249 -151.03 -29.82 -0.93
C GLU A 249 -152.35 -29.04 -0.83
N ASN A 250 -152.50 -27.95 -1.58
CA ASN A 250 -153.75 -27.18 -1.63
C ASN A 250 -154.94 -27.98 -2.19
N VAL A 251 -154.70 -28.86 -3.18
CA VAL A 251 -155.75 -29.77 -3.69
C VAL A 251 -156.15 -30.79 -2.62
N LEU A 252 -155.16 -31.39 -1.95
CA LEU A 252 -155.41 -32.35 -0.86
C LEU A 252 -156.12 -31.70 0.34
N ALA A 253 -155.80 -30.45 0.69
CA ALA A 253 -156.48 -29.71 1.76
C ALA A 253 -157.97 -29.45 1.45
N ASN A 254 -158.33 -29.22 0.19
CA ASN A 254 -159.71 -29.07 -0.24
C ASN A 254 -160.47 -30.41 -0.23
N ASP A 255 -159.82 -31.51 -0.60
CA ASP A 255 -160.39 -32.86 -0.49
C ASP A 255 -160.61 -33.28 0.97
N LEU A 256 -159.73 -32.83 1.89
CA LEU A 256 -159.82 -33.09 3.33
C LEU A 256 -161.05 -32.41 3.96
N LYS A 257 -161.35 -31.16 3.59
CA LYS A 257 -162.59 -30.47 4.02
C LYS A 257 -163.86 -31.21 3.60
N LYS A 258 -163.85 -31.80 2.40
CA LYS A 258 -164.98 -32.57 1.87
C LYS A 258 -165.16 -33.90 2.62
N LYS A 259 -164.06 -34.47 3.12
CA LYS A 259 -164.06 -35.67 3.97
C LYS A 259 -164.44 -35.40 5.42
N GLU A 260 -164.24 -34.19 5.94
CA GLU A 260 -164.70 -33.78 7.28
C GLU A 260 -166.24 -33.76 7.39
N GLU A 261 -166.96 -33.41 6.32
CA GLU A 261 -168.44 -33.45 6.29
C GLU A 261 -168.98 -34.90 6.32
N ASP A 262 -168.35 -35.83 5.61
CA ASP A 262 -168.66 -37.27 5.65
C ASP A 262 -168.33 -37.91 7.04
N LEU A 263 -167.41 -37.31 7.81
CA LEU A 263 -166.88 -37.85 9.07
C LEU A 263 -167.79 -37.57 10.28
N ILE A 264 -168.62 -36.54 10.22
CA ILE A 264 -169.59 -36.21 11.29
C ILE A 264 -170.64 -37.32 11.43
N GLU A 265 -171.04 -37.98 10.33
CA GLU A 265 -171.98 -39.11 10.32
C GLU A 265 -171.35 -40.42 10.83
N ALA A 266 -170.02 -40.55 10.73
CA ALA A 266 -169.24 -41.67 11.27
C ALA A 266 -168.80 -41.48 12.75
N SER A 267 -168.83 -40.24 13.24
CA SER A 267 -168.34 -39.82 14.57
C SER A 267 -169.17 -40.31 15.76
N GLU A 268 -170.41 -40.76 15.57
CA GLU A 268 -171.24 -41.32 16.66
C GLU A 268 -170.86 -42.76 17.05
N LYS A 269 -170.13 -43.49 16.19
CA LYS A 269 -169.76 -44.90 16.43
C LYS A 269 -168.32 -45.10 16.92
N LEU A 270 -167.48 -44.08 16.82
CA LEU A 270 -166.03 -44.12 17.11
C LEU A 270 -165.63 -43.39 18.41
N THR A 271 -166.59 -42.89 19.19
CA THR A 271 -166.41 -42.27 20.52
C THR A 271 -166.13 -43.25 21.66
N LYS A 272 -166.05 -44.56 21.39
CA LYS A 272 -165.90 -45.61 22.42
C LYS A 272 -164.52 -46.25 22.52
N TYR A 273 -163.63 -46.07 21.55
CA TYR A 273 -162.33 -46.73 21.58
C TYR A 273 -161.22 -45.75 21.30
N GLU A 274 -160.28 -45.63 22.22
CA GLU A 274 -158.93 -45.16 21.92
C GLU A 274 -158.75 -43.64 21.88
N ASN A 275 -159.48 -43.01 22.80
CA ASN A 275 -158.98 -41.90 23.62
C ASN A 275 -157.79 -42.31 24.54
N GLU A 276 -157.03 -43.37 24.25
CA GLU A 276 -156.04 -43.95 25.16
C GLU A 276 -154.72 -44.41 24.53
N LEU A 277 -154.19 -43.73 23.49
CA LEU A 277 -152.72 -43.60 23.41
C LEU A 277 -152.25 -42.39 22.60
N LYS A 278 -152.57 -41.22 23.16
CA LYS A 278 -151.79 -39.98 23.06
C LYS A 278 -150.29 -40.30 23.01
N MET A 279 -149.59 -39.89 21.96
CA MET A 279 -148.98 -38.56 21.85
C MET A 279 -147.84 -38.35 22.87
N VAL A 280 -146.67 -38.02 22.32
CA VAL A 280 -145.45 -37.46 22.95
C VAL A 280 -144.32 -38.46 23.21
N LYS A 281 -143.51 -38.68 22.17
CA LYS A 281 -142.05 -38.48 22.26
C LYS A 281 -141.54 -37.88 20.95
N ALA A 282 -141.72 -36.57 20.87
CA ALA A 282 -141.14 -35.69 19.86
C ALA A 282 -139.74 -35.22 20.31
N ASN A 283 -138.87 -35.05 19.32
CA ASN A 283 -137.77 -34.07 19.20
C ASN A 283 -136.45 -34.31 19.96
N SER A 284 -135.49 -34.90 19.24
CA SER A 284 -134.05 -34.75 19.45
C SER A 284 -133.35 -34.70 18.08
N SER A 285 -132.96 -33.50 17.62
CA SER A 285 -132.03 -33.32 16.48
C SER A 285 -131.38 -31.93 16.35
N GLU A 286 -131.57 -31.00 17.31
CA GLU A 286 -131.05 -29.63 17.18
C GLU A 286 -129.76 -29.34 17.98
N ALA A 287 -129.26 -30.30 18.78
CA ALA A 287 -128.00 -30.17 19.52
C ALA A 287 -126.74 -30.64 18.76
N SER A 288 -126.89 -31.26 17.58
CA SER A 288 -125.76 -31.86 16.84
C SER A 288 -125.10 -30.92 15.80
N LYS A 289 -125.74 -29.80 15.43
CA LYS A 289 -125.20 -28.85 14.44
C LYS A 289 -124.29 -27.78 15.06
N THR A 290 -124.64 -27.24 16.22
CA THR A 290 -123.86 -26.19 16.90
C THR A 290 -122.49 -26.66 17.39
N LEU A 291 -122.36 -27.93 17.80
CA LEU A 291 -121.07 -28.55 18.15
C LEU A 291 -120.17 -28.84 16.93
N SER A 292 -120.74 -28.96 15.71
CA SER A 292 -119.96 -29.21 14.49
C SER A 292 -119.25 -27.96 14.00
N ASP A 293 -119.92 -26.81 14.09
CA ASP A 293 -119.38 -25.52 13.61
C ASP A 293 -118.27 -24.97 14.53
N GLU A 294 -118.35 -25.20 15.85
CA GLU A 294 -117.27 -24.88 16.80
C GLU A 294 -116.02 -25.78 16.61
N VAL A 295 -116.21 -27.06 16.27
CA VAL A 295 -115.09 -27.97 15.97
C VAL A 295 -114.40 -27.57 14.66
N GLU A 296 -115.15 -27.12 13.64
CA GLU A 296 -114.57 -26.75 12.35
C GLU A 296 -113.81 -25.40 12.39
N THR A 297 -114.27 -24.44 13.19
CA THR A 297 -113.57 -23.16 13.42
C THR A 297 -112.30 -23.33 14.24
N LEU A 298 -112.31 -24.19 15.27
CA LEU A 298 -111.11 -24.59 16.00
C LEU A 298 -110.12 -25.36 15.11
N ARG A 299 -110.61 -26.19 14.18
CA ARG A 299 -109.74 -26.92 13.24
C ARG A 299 -109.03 -25.96 12.26
N LYS A 300 -109.74 -25.01 11.65
CA LYS A 300 -109.16 -24.02 10.73
C LYS A 300 -108.13 -23.11 11.42
N SER A 301 -108.40 -22.68 12.66
CA SER A 301 -107.42 -21.91 13.44
C SER A 301 -106.19 -22.75 13.83
N SER A 302 -106.36 -24.01 14.21
CA SER A 302 -105.22 -24.90 14.49
C SER A 302 -104.35 -25.17 13.25
N GLU A 303 -104.96 -25.34 12.08
CA GLU A 303 -104.27 -25.63 10.82
C GLU A 303 -103.47 -24.42 10.31
N THR A 304 -104.00 -23.21 10.45
CA THR A 304 -103.26 -21.96 10.14
C THR A 304 -102.08 -21.74 11.08
N THR A 305 -102.23 -22.02 12.39
CA THR A 305 -101.08 -21.98 13.31
C THR A 305 -99.99 -23.00 12.97
N ILE A 306 -100.37 -24.24 12.63
CA ILE A 306 -99.43 -25.30 12.24
C ILE A 306 -98.68 -24.92 10.95
N SER A 307 -99.37 -24.37 9.94
CA SER A 307 -98.73 -23.90 8.71
C SER A 307 -97.70 -22.81 8.99
N SER A 308 -98.04 -21.78 9.80
CA SER A 308 -97.11 -20.70 10.11
C SER A 308 -95.87 -21.18 10.88
N LEU A 309 -96.02 -22.16 11.77
CA LEU A 309 -94.91 -22.76 12.51
C LEU A 309 -94.04 -23.63 11.60
N SER A 310 -94.67 -24.40 10.70
CA SER A 310 -93.97 -25.17 9.66
C SER A 310 -93.13 -24.27 8.74
N ASP A 311 -93.67 -23.13 8.32
CA ASP A 311 -92.95 -22.20 7.46
C ASP A 311 -91.79 -21.52 8.19
N LYS A 312 -91.97 -21.13 9.46
CA LYS A 312 -90.88 -20.63 10.31
C LYS A 312 -89.79 -21.69 10.53
N LEU A 313 -90.17 -22.95 10.67
CA LEU A 313 -89.22 -24.05 10.86
C LEU A 313 -88.37 -24.26 9.58
N LYS A 314 -89.00 -24.24 8.41
CA LYS A 314 -88.31 -24.32 7.11
C LYS A 314 -87.37 -23.14 6.89
N GLU A 315 -87.74 -21.95 7.35
CA GLU A 315 -86.87 -20.76 7.24
C GLU A 315 -85.64 -20.89 8.15
N GLN A 316 -85.81 -21.32 9.39
CA GLN A 316 -84.66 -21.57 10.28
C GLN A 316 -83.76 -22.69 9.77
N GLU A 317 -84.32 -23.75 9.18
CA GLU A 317 -83.52 -24.81 8.53
C GLU A 317 -82.69 -24.29 7.36
N ARG A 318 -83.23 -23.35 6.55
CA ARG A 318 -82.46 -22.69 5.49
C ARG A 318 -81.35 -21.82 6.06
N GLU A 319 -81.64 -21.05 7.10
CA GLU A 319 -80.66 -20.16 7.73
C GLU A 319 -79.48 -20.93 8.34
N ILE A 320 -79.77 -22.06 9.00
CA ILE A 320 -78.75 -22.97 9.55
C ILE A 320 -77.90 -23.58 8.43
N LYS A 321 -78.51 -24.01 7.31
CA LYS A 321 -77.76 -24.54 6.16
C LYS A 321 -76.80 -23.52 5.57
N VAL A 322 -77.21 -22.26 5.44
CA VAL A 322 -76.34 -21.19 4.94
C VAL A 322 -75.19 -20.92 5.90
N LYS A 323 -75.45 -20.85 7.21
CA LYS A 323 -74.42 -20.66 8.23
C LYS A 323 -73.41 -21.81 8.23
N CYS A 324 -73.87 -23.06 8.17
CA CYS A 324 -73.00 -24.24 8.11
C CYS A 324 -72.13 -24.26 6.84
N ALA A 325 -72.69 -23.87 5.68
CA ALA A 325 -71.92 -23.76 4.44
C ALA A 325 -70.83 -22.67 4.50
N ASN A 326 -71.12 -21.53 5.14
CA ASN A 326 -70.14 -20.48 5.36
C ASN A 326 -69.02 -20.90 6.31
N GLU A 327 -69.35 -21.66 7.37
CA GLU A 327 -68.39 -22.18 8.33
C GLU A 327 -67.40 -23.16 7.68
N ILE A 328 -67.90 -24.08 6.84
CA ILE A 328 -67.04 -24.97 6.03
C ILE A 328 -66.11 -24.18 5.10
N LYS A 329 -66.60 -23.09 4.51
CA LYS A 329 -65.80 -22.24 3.62
C LYS A 329 -64.69 -21.49 4.38
N LEU A 330 -64.99 -20.98 5.57
CA LEU A 330 -64.02 -20.37 6.48
C LEU A 330 -62.96 -21.39 6.93
N GLU A 331 -63.38 -22.61 7.27
CA GLU A 331 -62.47 -23.67 7.71
C GLU A 331 -61.50 -24.11 6.60
N ALA A 332 -61.98 -24.16 5.35
CA ALA A 332 -61.14 -24.39 4.18
C ALA A 332 -60.12 -23.26 3.95
N GLN A 333 -60.53 -22.00 4.11
CA GLN A 333 -59.63 -20.84 4.02
C GLN A 333 -58.56 -20.85 5.13
N MET A 334 -58.93 -21.23 6.36
CA MET A 334 -57.97 -21.35 7.46
C MET A 334 -56.93 -22.45 7.20
N LYS A 335 -57.33 -23.59 6.64
CA LYS A 335 -56.39 -24.65 6.22
C LYS A 335 -55.44 -24.19 5.12
N SER A 336 -55.93 -23.42 4.14
CA SER A 336 -55.09 -22.86 3.07
C SER A 336 -54.04 -21.91 3.65
N MET A 337 -54.45 -20.95 4.46
CA MET A 337 -53.53 -19.99 5.10
C MET A 337 -52.52 -20.70 6.02
N ALA A 338 -52.93 -21.73 6.75
CA ALA A 338 -52.01 -22.51 7.58
C ALA A 338 -50.92 -23.18 6.74
N GLY A 339 -51.28 -23.74 5.58
CA GLY A 339 -50.32 -24.34 4.64
C GLY A 339 -49.34 -23.32 4.06
N GLU A 340 -49.82 -22.13 3.69
CA GLU A 340 -48.97 -21.02 3.23
C GLU A 340 -47.99 -20.57 4.32
N LEU A 341 -48.46 -20.46 5.57
CA LEU A 341 -47.65 -20.04 6.71
C LEU A 341 -46.54 -21.05 7.03
N GLU A 342 -46.82 -22.35 6.86
CA GLU A 342 -45.83 -23.40 7.02
C GLU A 342 -44.81 -23.43 5.87
N MET A 343 -45.22 -23.11 4.65
CA MET A 343 -44.32 -22.96 3.51
C MET A 343 -43.39 -21.75 3.68
N MET A 344 -43.93 -20.62 4.17
CA MET A 344 -43.15 -19.42 4.51
C MET A 344 -42.15 -19.68 5.64
N LYS A 345 -42.52 -20.46 6.66
CA LYS A 345 -41.59 -20.89 7.72
C LYS A 345 -40.41 -21.68 7.15
N LYS A 346 -40.68 -22.68 6.29
CA LYS A 346 -39.61 -23.45 5.64
C LYS A 346 -38.71 -22.58 4.77
N GLN A 347 -39.26 -21.61 4.04
CA GLN A 347 -38.46 -20.65 3.28
C GLN A 347 -37.60 -19.79 4.20
N ASN A 348 -38.14 -19.32 5.33
CA ASN A 348 -37.39 -18.54 6.30
C ASN A 348 -36.25 -19.35 6.93
N ASP A 349 -36.49 -20.61 7.30
CA ASP A 349 -35.45 -21.50 7.83
C ASP A 349 -34.33 -21.74 6.81
N ASN A 350 -34.68 -21.92 5.53
CA ASN A 350 -33.70 -22.03 4.45
C ASN A 350 -32.88 -20.75 4.29
N LEU A 351 -33.50 -19.57 4.39
CA LEU A 351 -32.80 -18.29 4.33
C LEU A 351 -31.87 -18.08 5.52
N VAL A 352 -32.29 -18.46 6.72
CA VAL A 352 -31.46 -18.38 7.94
C VAL A 352 -30.24 -19.30 7.81
N ASN A 353 -30.42 -20.53 7.31
CA ASN A 353 -29.31 -21.45 7.07
C ASN A 353 -28.35 -20.93 5.98
N ALA A 354 -28.89 -20.36 4.90
CA ALA A 354 -28.06 -19.73 3.85
C ALA A 354 -27.28 -18.53 4.41
N LYS A 355 -27.89 -17.72 5.29
CA LYS A 355 -27.22 -16.61 5.96
C LYS A 355 -26.07 -17.10 6.84
N LEU A 356 -26.29 -18.14 7.64
CA LEU A 356 -25.27 -18.75 8.50
C LEU A 356 -24.08 -19.29 7.69
N ASN A 357 -24.34 -19.97 6.57
CA ASN A 357 -23.28 -20.43 5.67
C ASN A 357 -22.48 -19.26 5.09
N ASN A 358 -23.16 -18.22 4.60
CA ASN A 358 -22.51 -17.04 4.06
C ASN A 358 -21.66 -16.31 5.12
N GLU A 359 -22.15 -16.20 6.36
CA GLU A 359 -21.39 -15.63 7.48
C GLU A 359 -20.12 -16.44 7.79
N SER A 360 -20.20 -17.78 7.73
CA SER A 360 -19.05 -18.67 7.88
C SER A 360 -18.03 -18.47 6.75
N GLU A 361 -18.48 -18.36 5.50
CA GLU A 361 -17.61 -18.17 4.34
C GLU A 361 -16.94 -16.78 4.36
N VAL A 362 -17.67 -15.74 4.79
CA VAL A 362 -17.10 -14.41 5.03
C VAL A 362 -16.03 -14.43 6.13
N ALA A 363 -16.23 -15.20 7.21
CA ALA A 363 -15.24 -15.34 8.26
C ALA A 363 -13.97 -16.05 7.76
N GLU A 364 -14.11 -17.09 6.93
CA GLU A 364 -12.97 -17.78 6.31
C GLU A 364 -12.19 -16.86 5.36
N LEU A 365 -12.89 -16.14 4.47
CA LEU A 365 -12.28 -15.17 3.55
C LEU A 365 -11.57 -14.04 4.31
N SER A 366 -12.15 -13.57 5.42
CA SER A 366 -11.52 -12.58 6.29
C SER A 366 -10.20 -13.10 6.88
N ASN A 367 -10.18 -14.35 7.34
CA ASN A 367 -8.98 -14.97 7.89
C ASN A 367 -7.92 -15.22 6.81
N GLN A 368 -8.32 -15.59 5.58
CA GLN A 368 -7.40 -15.70 4.43
C GLN A 368 -6.79 -14.35 4.07
N ARG A 369 -7.59 -13.27 4.05
CA ARG A 369 -7.09 -11.90 3.84
C ARG A 369 -6.06 -11.50 4.90
N ARG A 370 -6.29 -11.83 6.16
CA ARG A 370 -5.34 -11.54 7.25
C ARG A 370 -4.01 -12.25 7.02
N LYS A 371 -4.03 -13.55 6.69
CA LYS A 371 -2.80 -14.31 6.39
C LYS A 371 -2.04 -13.74 5.19
N ALA A 372 -2.76 -13.39 4.12
CA ALA A 372 -2.14 -12.77 2.94
C ALA A 372 -1.52 -11.40 3.27
N ALA A 373 -2.14 -10.61 4.15
CA ALA A 373 -1.58 -9.35 4.61
C ALA A 373 -0.31 -9.54 5.46
N GLU A 374 -0.28 -10.55 6.32
CA GLU A 374 0.91 -10.92 7.12
C GLU A 374 2.07 -11.38 6.22
N GLU A 375 1.79 -12.22 5.21
CA GLU A 375 2.80 -12.65 4.23
C GLU A 375 3.31 -11.49 3.39
N LYS A 376 2.43 -10.59 2.93
CA LYS A 376 2.83 -9.38 2.20
C LYS A 376 3.78 -8.52 3.03
N LEU A 377 3.46 -8.28 4.30
CA LEU A 377 4.31 -7.49 5.19
C LEU A 377 5.68 -8.14 5.42
N LYS A 378 5.73 -9.48 5.45
CA LYS A 378 6.98 -10.22 5.56
C LYS A 378 7.84 -10.06 4.30
N LEU A 379 7.24 -10.19 3.12
CA LEU A 379 7.93 -10.00 1.84
C LEU A 379 8.41 -8.55 1.65
N GLU A 380 7.65 -7.56 2.11
CA GLU A 380 8.06 -6.15 2.07
C GLU A 380 9.33 -5.91 2.92
N LYS A 381 9.41 -6.51 4.12
CA LYS A 381 10.62 -6.45 4.95
C LYS A 381 11.82 -7.13 4.30
N GLU A 382 11.63 -8.32 3.73
CA GLU A 382 12.69 -9.04 3.01
C GLU A 382 13.19 -8.24 1.80
N LEU A 383 12.29 -7.56 1.08
CA LEU A 383 12.65 -6.69 -0.04
C LEU A 383 13.46 -5.48 0.43
N GLU A 384 13.07 -4.83 1.53
CA GLU A 384 13.78 -3.69 2.11
C GLU A 384 15.19 -4.08 2.58
N GLU A 385 15.31 -5.24 3.26
CA GLU A 385 16.61 -5.80 3.64
C GLU A 385 17.49 -6.10 2.42
N SER A 386 16.92 -6.69 1.37
CA SER A 386 17.65 -6.96 0.12
C SER A 386 18.09 -5.67 -0.57
N GLN A 387 17.27 -4.63 -0.57
CA GLN A 387 17.63 -3.32 -1.13
C GLN A 387 18.76 -2.66 -0.33
N ALA A 388 18.69 -2.73 1.01
CA ALA A 388 19.74 -2.22 1.88
C ALA A 388 21.08 -2.96 1.65
N GLN A 389 21.05 -4.28 1.47
CA GLN A 389 22.23 -5.06 1.10
C GLN A 389 22.80 -4.66 -0.27
N ALA A 390 21.94 -4.48 -1.28
CA ALA A 390 22.38 -4.04 -2.60
C ALA A 390 23.06 -2.65 -2.55
N LEU A 391 22.54 -1.74 -1.73
CA LEU A 391 23.11 -0.40 -1.52
C LEU A 391 24.50 -0.47 -0.85
N ARG A 392 24.68 -1.37 0.12
CA ARG A 392 25.99 -1.63 0.75
C ARG A 392 26.98 -2.21 -0.25
N PHE A 393 26.58 -3.19 -1.06
CA PHE A 393 27.44 -3.75 -2.10
C PHE A 393 27.83 -2.70 -3.15
N LYS A 394 26.91 -1.80 -3.52
CA LYS A 394 27.21 -0.69 -4.42
C LYS A 394 28.27 0.25 -3.84
N GLN A 395 28.16 0.64 -2.57
CA GLN A 395 29.16 1.48 -1.89
C GLN A 395 30.52 0.79 -1.80
N GLN A 396 30.54 -0.53 -1.53
CA GLN A 396 31.78 -1.32 -1.56
C GLN A 396 32.42 -1.34 -2.96
N LEU A 397 31.64 -1.51 -4.01
CA LEU A 397 32.13 -1.43 -5.38
C LEU A 397 32.69 -0.04 -5.74
N GLU A 398 32.01 1.04 -5.33
CA GLU A 398 32.48 2.41 -5.56
C GLU A 398 33.80 2.70 -4.83
N THR A 399 33.95 2.21 -3.59
CA THR A 399 35.20 2.33 -2.83
C THR A 399 36.33 1.50 -3.45
N GLU A 400 36.07 0.26 -3.88
CA GLU A 400 37.06 -0.55 -4.59
C GLU A 400 37.48 0.07 -5.93
N VAL A 401 36.55 0.64 -6.70
CA VAL A 401 36.88 1.37 -7.93
C VAL A 401 37.76 2.58 -7.63
N SER A 402 37.48 3.33 -6.57
CA SER A 402 38.30 4.47 -6.15
C SER A 402 39.71 4.02 -5.71
N ASN A 403 39.81 2.96 -4.92
CA ASN A 403 41.08 2.36 -4.51
C ASN A 403 41.87 1.89 -5.74
N ARG A 404 41.22 1.21 -6.69
CA ARG A 404 41.86 0.74 -7.93
C ARG A 404 42.35 1.89 -8.79
N ALA A 405 41.59 2.99 -8.88
CA ALA A 405 42.05 4.20 -9.55
C ALA A 405 43.29 4.79 -8.88
N ALA A 406 43.34 4.87 -7.55
CA ALA A 406 44.51 5.32 -6.81
C ALA A 406 45.74 4.44 -7.08
N THR A 407 45.60 3.11 -6.96
CA THR A 407 46.69 2.17 -7.25
C THR A 407 47.18 2.26 -8.70
N SER A 408 46.29 2.50 -9.67
CA SER A 408 46.64 2.73 -11.08
C SER A 408 47.51 3.99 -11.25
N THR A 409 47.18 5.08 -10.55
CA THR A 409 48.02 6.29 -10.57
C THR A 409 49.39 6.06 -9.96
N ASP A 410 49.48 5.26 -8.90
CA ASP A 410 50.76 4.93 -8.26
C ASP A 410 51.59 3.97 -9.13
N LEU A 411 50.97 3.01 -9.82
CA LEU A 411 51.61 2.18 -10.84
C LEU A 411 52.20 3.04 -11.96
N ALA A 412 51.44 4.01 -12.49
CA ALA A 412 51.93 4.91 -13.53
C ALA A 412 53.14 5.75 -13.07
N LYS A 413 53.17 6.19 -11.80
CA LYS A 413 54.35 6.87 -11.22
C LYS A 413 55.55 5.93 -11.11
N LEU A 414 55.35 4.70 -10.64
CA LEU A 414 56.38 3.67 -10.56
C LEU A 414 56.94 3.31 -11.94
N GLU A 415 56.10 3.17 -12.95
CA GLU A 415 56.52 2.94 -14.34
C GLU A 415 57.36 4.11 -14.88
N SER A 416 56.96 5.35 -14.59
CA SER A 416 57.73 6.54 -14.95
C SER A 416 59.11 6.55 -14.28
N GLN A 417 59.17 6.26 -12.98
CA GLN A 417 60.44 6.14 -12.24
C GLN A 417 61.31 5.00 -12.79
N LEU A 418 60.72 3.84 -13.09
CA LEU A 418 61.42 2.71 -13.67
C LEU A 418 62.01 3.05 -15.04
N ASN A 419 61.28 3.79 -15.88
CA ASN A 419 61.78 4.26 -17.17
C ASN A 419 62.92 5.26 -17.01
N LEU A 420 62.86 6.15 -16.02
CA LEU A 420 63.94 7.07 -15.69
C LEU A 420 65.21 6.31 -15.27
N VAL A 421 65.07 5.36 -14.35
CA VAL A 421 66.18 4.51 -13.89
C VAL A 421 66.75 3.66 -15.04
N LYS A 422 65.91 3.15 -15.94
CA LYS A 422 66.38 2.46 -17.16
C LYS A 422 67.20 3.38 -18.07
N GLN A 423 66.77 4.63 -18.24
CA GLN A 423 67.49 5.62 -19.03
C GLN A 423 68.82 6.01 -18.37
N GLU A 424 68.83 6.20 -17.06
CA GLU A 424 70.06 6.43 -16.28
C GLU A 424 71.01 5.24 -16.39
N LYS A 425 70.51 4.00 -16.26
CA LYS A 425 71.28 2.78 -16.47
C LYS A 425 71.90 2.76 -17.87
N LEU A 426 71.13 3.02 -18.92
CA LEU A 426 71.65 3.06 -20.29
C LEU A 426 72.74 4.13 -20.44
N SER A 427 72.58 5.30 -19.82
CA SER A 427 73.61 6.35 -19.82
C SER A 427 74.88 5.93 -19.08
N VAL A 428 74.75 5.23 -17.94
CA VAL A 428 75.88 4.68 -17.20
C VAL A 428 76.57 3.58 -18.00
N ASP A 429 75.81 2.67 -18.63
CA ASP A 429 76.35 1.61 -19.49
C ASP A 429 77.09 2.21 -20.71
N GLU A 430 76.59 3.29 -21.30
CA GLU A 430 77.25 4.00 -22.40
C GLU A 430 78.53 4.71 -21.94
N LYS A 431 78.53 5.36 -20.78
CA LYS A 431 79.74 5.92 -20.14
C LYS A 431 80.75 4.84 -19.77
N LEU A 432 80.28 3.71 -19.25
CA LEU A 432 81.13 2.56 -18.93
C LEU A 432 81.76 2.00 -20.20
N LYS A 433 80.99 1.88 -21.29
CA LYS A 433 81.51 1.44 -22.59
C LYS A 433 82.54 2.43 -23.16
N SER A 434 82.27 3.73 -23.09
CA SER A 434 83.22 4.77 -23.51
C SER A 434 84.52 4.73 -22.71
N THR A 435 84.44 4.61 -21.38
CA THR A 435 85.63 4.48 -20.52
C THR A 435 86.35 3.16 -20.72
N MET A 436 85.63 2.06 -20.97
CA MET A 436 86.20 0.76 -21.33
C MET A 436 86.91 0.81 -22.69
N ASP A 437 86.36 1.53 -23.67
CA ASP A 437 86.97 1.76 -24.98
C ASP A 437 88.20 2.67 -24.86
N GLU A 438 88.17 3.70 -24.01
CA GLU A 438 89.33 4.53 -23.67
C GLU A 438 90.42 3.73 -22.95
N LEU A 439 90.03 2.85 -22.03
CA LEU A 439 90.94 1.98 -21.29
C LEU A 439 91.51 0.86 -22.17
N SER A 440 90.74 0.39 -23.16
CA SER A 440 91.21 -0.51 -24.21
C SER A 440 92.15 0.20 -25.20
N ARG A 441 91.87 1.47 -25.55
CA ARG A 441 92.79 2.33 -26.32
C ARG A 441 94.08 2.62 -25.55
N ALA A 442 94.00 2.82 -24.23
CA ALA A 442 95.15 2.98 -23.35
C ALA A 442 95.97 1.69 -23.24
N LYS A 443 95.31 0.52 -23.11
CA LYS A 443 95.97 -0.79 -23.17
C LYS A 443 96.60 -1.09 -24.53
N SER A 444 96.02 -0.61 -25.64
CA SER A 444 96.59 -0.76 -26.98
C SER A 444 97.84 0.10 -27.27
N LYS A 445 98.25 0.97 -26.33
CA LYS A 445 99.53 1.72 -26.36
C LYS A 445 100.63 1.13 -25.46
N SER A 446 100.38 0.04 -24.73
CA SER A 446 101.41 -0.67 -23.96
C SER A 446 101.31 -2.18 -24.15
N GLU A 447 102.26 -2.69 -24.92
CA GLU A 447 102.77 -4.07 -24.95
C GLU A 447 101.96 -5.23 -25.55
N THR A 448 102.80 -6.06 -26.17
CA THR A 448 102.71 -7.30 -26.95
C THR A 448 102.25 -8.56 -26.19
N PRO A 449 101.99 -9.69 -26.90
CA PRO A 449 101.05 -10.72 -26.47
C PRO A 449 101.70 -11.88 -25.72
N ARG A 450 100.99 -12.49 -24.75
CA ARG A 450 101.30 -13.83 -24.22
C ARG A 450 100.06 -14.67 -23.96
N LYS A 451 100.23 -15.96 -24.29
CA LYS A 451 99.30 -17.08 -24.31
C LYS A 451 99.11 -17.74 -22.94
N ALA A 452 97.94 -18.40 -22.82
CA ALA A 452 97.64 -19.67 -22.14
C ALA A 452 97.71 -19.76 -20.60
N ALA A 453 96.61 -20.13 -19.95
CA ALA A 453 96.29 -21.50 -19.50
C ALA A 453 95.04 -21.51 -18.57
N GLN A 454 94.23 -22.58 -18.64
CA GLN A 454 93.10 -22.93 -17.75
C GLN A 454 93.58 -23.40 -16.35
N PRO A 455 92.76 -23.43 -15.25
CA PRO A 455 91.74 -24.49 -14.99
C PRO A 455 90.51 -24.12 -14.09
N ASP A 456 89.44 -24.90 -14.28
CA ASP A 456 88.52 -25.62 -13.36
C ASP A 456 88.01 -25.11 -11.98
N GLU A 457 86.80 -25.62 -11.68
CA GLU A 457 86.09 -25.91 -10.40
C GLU A 457 85.20 -24.88 -9.63
N ASN A 458 83.90 -25.24 -9.58
CA ASN A 458 82.96 -25.29 -8.43
C ASN A 458 82.36 -24.03 -7.75
N GLY A 459 81.10 -23.73 -8.13
CA GLY A 459 79.93 -23.36 -7.28
C GLY A 459 79.94 -22.01 -6.52
N PRO A 460 78.82 -21.56 -5.89
CA PRO A 460 77.38 -21.85 -6.07
C PRO A 460 76.52 -20.56 -6.20
N THR A 461 75.51 -20.50 -7.08
CA THR A 461 74.46 -19.46 -7.01
C THR A 461 73.10 -20.01 -7.44
N LYS A 462 72.61 -21.02 -6.72
CA LYS A 462 71.18 -21.34 -6.65
C LYS A 462 70.69 -20.84 -5.29
N SER A 463 70.15 -19.63 -5.26
CA SER A 463 69.59 -19.05 -4.02
C SER A 463 68.45 -18.07 -4.29
N GLU A 464 68.36 -17.46 -5.48
CA GLU A 464 67.29 -16.49 -5.76
C GLU A 464 66.13 -17.09 -6.57
N GLU A 465 66.40 -17.99 -7.53
CA GLU A 465 65.32 -18.67 -8.29
C GLU A 465 64.53 -19.66 -7.43
N ASP A 466 65.18 -20.37 -6.50
CA ASP A 466 64.50 -21.25 -5.53
C ASP A 466 63.71 -20.45 -4.49
N ALA A 467 64.15 -19.22 -4.12
CA ALA A 467 63.42 -18.38 -3.18
C ALA A 467 62.14 -17.80 -3.79
N ALA A 468 62.18 -17.40 -5.06
CA ALA A 468 60.99 -16.95 -5.78
C ALA A 468 60.01 -18.10 -6.04
N LEU A 469 60.51 -19.30 -6.36
CA LEU A 469 59.67 -20.48 -6.57
C LEU A 469 59.06 -20.97 -5.24
N ASN A 470 59.81 -20.95 -4.14
CA ASN A 470 59.30 -21.31 -2.81
C ASN A 470 58.26 -20.31 -2.30
N ASN A 471 58.46 -18.99 -2.50
CA ASN A 471 57.43 -17.99 -2.16
C ASN A 471 56.14 -18.21 -2.95
N TRP A 472 56.24 -18.53 -4.25
CA TRP A 472 55.06 -18.80 -5.06
C TRP A 472 54.36 -20.10 -4.66
N LEU A 473 55.11 -21.12 -4.25
CA LEU A 473 54.57 -22.37 -3.70
C LEU A 473 53.87 -22.15 -2.35
N GLU A 474 54.45 -21.34 -1.45
CA GLU A 474 53.84 -20.97 -0.17
C GLU A 474 52.57 -20.12 -0.36
N GLU A 475 52.59 -19.14 -1.26
CA GLU A 475 51.40 -18.34 -1.60
C GLU A 475 50.30 -19.21 -2.24
N LYS A 476 50.69 -20.16 -3.09
CA LYS A 476 49.75 -21.12 -3.68
C LYS A 476 49.19 -22.06 -2.61
N GLU A 477 49.99 -22.55 -1.67
CA GLU A 477 49.53 -23.40 -0.57
C GLU A 477 48.60 -22.64 0.39
N LEU A 478 48.87 -21.36 0.66
CA LEU A 478 47.98 -20.49 1.42
C LEU A 478 46.66 -20.25 0.68
N ALA A 479 46.69 -19.96 -0.62
CA ALA A 479 45.48 -19.81 -1.43
C ALA A 479 44.67 -21.11 -1.49
N ASP A 480 45.33 -22.25 -1.71
CA ASP A 480 44.71 -23.57 -1.70
C ASP A 480 44.10 -23.89 -0.32
N SER A 481 44.75 -23.47 0.78
CA SER A 481 44.21 -23.62 2.15
C SER A 481 42.97 -22.76 2.40
N GLN A 482 42.94 -21.52 1.89
CA GLN A 482 41.78 -20.63 1.98
C GLN A 482 40.61 -21.15 1.16
N ILE A 483 40.88 -21.65 -0.04
CA ILE A 483 39.88 -22.28 -0.90
C ILE A 483 39.30 -23.52 -0.21
N ASN A 484 40.13 -24.37 0.37
CA ASN A 484 39.67 -25.55 1.11
C ASN A 484 38.85 -25.20 2.36
N PHE A 485 39.22 -24.15 3.08
CA PHE A 485 38.45 -23.64 4.21
C PHE A 485 37.09 -23.09 3.80
N LEU A 486 37.03 -22.29 2.73
CA LEU A 486 35.78 -21.78 2.18
C LEU A 486 34.89 -22.92 1.68
N ASN A 487 35.46 -23.91 1.00
CA ASN A 487 34.73 -25.11 0.58
C ASN A 487 34.18 -25.89 1.78
N ALA A 488 34.92 -26.00 2.89
CA ALA A 488 34.43 -26.62 4.12
C ALA A 488 33.25 -25.83 4.73
N ILE A 489 33.32 -24.50 4.77
CA ILE A 489 32.21 -23.64 5.23
C ILE A 489 30.99 -23.76 4.32
N ILE A 490 31.19 -23.79 3.00
CA ILE A 490 30.11 -23.92 2.03
C ILE A 490 29.40 -25.25 2.20
N VAL A 491 30.15 -26.35 2.41
CA VAL A 491 29.56 -27.67 2.69
C VAL A 491 28.79 -27.67 4.01
N ASP A 492 29.33 -27.06 5.07
CA ASP A 492 28.66 -27.01 6.37
C ASP A 492 27.41 -26.11 6.32
N MET A 493 27.45 -25.00 5.58
CA MET A 493 26.26 -24.19 5.31
C MET A 493 25.24 -24.88 4.44
N LYS A 494 25.67 -25.62 3.43
CA LYS A 494 24.72 -26.34 2.57
C LYS A 494 24.01 -27.44 3.36
N LYS A 495 24.75 -28.18 4.19
CA LYS A 495 24.20 -29.16 5.13
C LYS A 495 23.23 -28.52 6.13
N LYS A 496 23.57 -27.37 6.70
CA LYS A 496 22.68 -26.65 7.62
C LYS A 496 21.41 -26.15 6.94
N ASN A 497 21.50 -25.67 5.70
CA ASN A 497 20.33 -25.28 4.92
C ASN A 497 19.46 -26.50 4.59
N ASP A 498 20.06 -27.62 4.23
CA ASP A 498 19.32 -28.85 3.93
C ASP A 498 18.67 -29.43 5.20
N ASP A 499 19.32 -29.33 6.37
CA ASP A 499 18.74 -29.70 7.67
C ASP A 499 17.57 -28.78 8.08
N LEU A 500 17.68 -27.47 7.85
CA LEU A 500 16.60 -26.52 8.09
C LEU A 500 15.42 -26.74 7.14
N GLN A 501 15.71 -27.04 5.88
CA GLN A 501 14.68 -27.39 4.89
C GLN A 501 13.98 -28.69 5.29
N ALA A 502 14.72 -29.71 5.74
CA ALA A 502 14.14 -30.95 6.24
C ALA A 502 13.28 -30.74 7.50
N GLN A 503 13.67 -29.82 8.40
CA GLN A 503 12.83 -29.43 9.54
C GLN A 503 11.55 -28.71 9.07
N LEU A 504 11.64 -27.78 8.12
CA LEU A 504 10.47 -27.09 7.56
C LEU A 504 9.52 -28.07 6.88
N ASP A 505 10.04 -29.04 6.13
CA ASP A 505 9.23 -30.08 5.48
C ASP A 505 8.60 -31.02 6.52
N ALA A 506 9.29 -31.31 7.63
CA ALA A 506 8.73 -32.08 8.74
C ALA A 506 7.63 -31.31 9.51
N PHE A 507 7.78 -30.00 9.70
CA PHE A 507 6.74 -29.15 10.28
C PHE A 507 5.57 -28.91 9.32
N GLY A 508 5.82 -28.86 8.01
CA GLY A 508 4.79 -28.72 6.98
C GLY A 508 3.95 -29.99 6.78
N ARG A 509 4.53 -31.17 6.98
CA ARG A 509 3.80 -32.46 6.89
C ARG A 509 3.13 -32.88 8.20
N ASN A 510 3.65 -32.46 9.35
CA ASN A 510 3.00 -32.66 10.64
C ASN A 510 2.05 -31.49 10.91
N GLY A 511 0.87 -31.55 10.28
CA GLY A 511 -0.23 -30.64 10.55
C GLY A 511 -0.42 -30.46 12.05
N ILE A 512 -0.13 -29.26 12.52
CA ILE A 512 -0.27 -28.84 13.91
C ILE A 512 -1.76 -28.88 14.26
N GLN A 513 -2.20 -30.05 14.68
CA GLN A 513 -3.44 -30.27 15.42
C GLN A 513 -3.20 -29.78 16.85
N LEU A 514 -3.10 -28.46 17.03
CA LEU A 514 -3.20 -27.86 18.36
C LEU A 514 -4.68 -27.83 18.73
N SER A 515 -5.05 -28.79 19.58
CA SER A 515 -6.30 -28.84 20.32
C SER A 515 -6.68 -27.45 20.88
N PRO A 516 -7.93 -26.98 20.71
CA PRO A 516 -8.38 -25.69 21.21
C PRO A 516 -8.64 -25.82 22.71
N SER A 517 -7.63 -25.58 23.52
CA SER A 517 -7.81 -25.42 24.97
C SER A 517 -6.81 -24.38 25.43
N LYS A 518 -7.36 -23.20 25.78
CA LYS A 518 -6.72 -21.95 26.24
C LYS A 518 -6.69 -20.85 25.18
N ILE A 519 -7.86 -20.47 24.66
CA ILE A 519 -8.09 -19.07 24.27
C ILE A 519 -8.68 -18.41 25.51
N ALA A 520 -7.99 -17.36 25.97
CA ALA A 520 -8.47 -16.48 27.02
C ALA A 520 -9.87 -15.96 26.63
N LYS A 521 -10.86 -16.12 27.51
CA LYS A 521 -12.18 -15.55 27.32
C LYS A 521 -12.01 -14.02 27.27
N GLU A 522 -12.29 -13.42 26.11
CA GLU A 522 -12.57 -11.99 26.04
C GLU A 522 -13.70 -11.70 27.03
N VAL A 523 -13.40 -10.84 28.00
CA VAL A 523 -14.41 -10.31 28.93
C VAL A 523 -15.24 -9.32 28.14
N ALA A 524 -16.56 -9.53 28.11
CA ALA A 524 -17.48 -8.64 27.43
C ALA A 524 -17.31 -7.18 27.90
N PRO A 525 -17.44 -6.18 27.01
CA PRO A 525 -17.38 -4.77 27.39
C PRO A 525 -18.38 -4.47 28.52
N ARG A 526 -17.92 -3.80 29.58
CA ARG A 526 -18.79 -3.39 30.70
C ARG A 526 -19.75 -2.31 30.23
N LEU A 527 -21.04 -2.51 30.47
CA LEU A 527 -22.09 -1.55 30.12
C LEU A 527 -21.99 -0.35 31.06
N PHE A 528 -22.06 0.87 30.54
CA PHE A 528 -22.03 2.09 31.35
C PHE A 528 -23.15 3.00 30.84
N CYS A 529 -23.98 3.48 31.77
CA CYS A 529 -25.06 4.40 31.44
C CYS A 529 -24.65 5.84 31.82
N ASP A 530 -24.41 6.67 30.81
CA ASP A 530 -24.03 8.09 30.99
C ASP A 530 -25.16 8.96 31.59
N ILE A 531 -26.39 8.44 31.65
CA ILE A 531 -27.57 9.16 32.17
C ILE A 531 -27.68 9.02 33.70
N CYS A 532 -27.29 7.87 34.25
CA CYS A 532 -27.42 7.57 35.67
C CYS A 532 -26.09 7.24 36.37
N ASP A 533 -24.96 7.26 35.65
CA ASP A 533 -23.60 6.95 36.11
C ASP A 533 -23.47 5.56 36.77
N MET A 534 -24.30 4.59 36.38
CA MET A 534 -24.25 3.22 36.89
C MET A 534 -23.61 2.26 35.89
N PHE A 535 -22.71 1.40 36.39
CA PHE A 535 -22.08 0.34 35.62
C PHE A 535 -22.89 -0.96 35.65
N ASP A 536 -22.83 -1.69 34.53
CA ASP A 536 -23.27 -3.08 34.31
C ASP A 536 -24.76 -3.37 34.50
N LEU A 537 -25.60 -2.35 34.69
CA LEU A 537 -27.05 -2.54 34.92
C LEU A 537 -27.88 -2.42 33.64
N HIS A 538 -27.66 -1.36 32.87
CA HIS A 538 -28.31 -1.09 31.59
C HIS A 538 -27.39 -0.23 30.74
N ASP A 539 -27.60 -0.26 29.42
CA ASP A 539 -26.94 0.66 28.51
C ASP A 539 -27.66 2.03 28.50
N THR A 540 -27.02 3.04 27.92
CA THR A 540 -27.53 4.42 27.83
C THR A 540 -28.86 4.54 27.09
N GLU A 541 -29.30 3.53 26.31
CA GLU A 541 -30.61 3.53 25.63
C GLU A 541 -31.75 2.93 26.46
N ASP A 542 -31.43 2.18 27.52
CA ASP A 542 -32.41 1.47 28.37
C ASP A 542 -32.57 2.14 29.75
N CYS A 543 -32.12 3.39 29.89
CA CYS A 543 -32.16 4.05 31.19
C CYS A 543 -33.61 4.32 31.61
N PRO A 544 -34.09 3.83 32.76
CA PRO A 544 -35.46 4.08 33.22
C PRO A 544 -35.77 5.58 33.40
N GLN A 545 -34.73 6.40 33.56
CA GLN A 545 -34.82 7.86 33.66
C GLN A 545 -35.03 8.54 32.30
N GLN A 546 -34.80 7.87 31.16
CA GLN A 546 -35.20 8.37 29.83
C GLN A 546 -36.72 8.35 29.62
N ALA A 547 -37.44 7.45 30.28
CA ALA A 547 -38.89 7.27 30.11
C ALA A 547 -39.74 8.08 31.11
N SER A 548 -39.13 8.79 32.06
CA SER A 548 -39.88 9.71 32.93
C SER A 548 -40.17 11.01 32.20
N ASP A 549 -41.42 11.16 31.77
CA ASP A 549 -42.04 12.25 31.00
C ASP A 549 -42.13 13.57 31.81
N SER A 550 -41.02 13.99 32.41
CA SER A 550 -40.88 15.26 33.14
C SER A 550 -39.80 16.11 32.45
N PRO A 551 -40.03 17.42 32.24
CA PRO A 551 -39.07 18.27 31.54
C PRO A 551 -37.70 18.20 32.25
N PRO A 552 -36.59 18.08 31.52
CA PRO A 552 -35.28 18.02 32.16
C PRO A 552 -35.08 19.30 32.98
N PRO A 553 -34.70 19.23 34.27
CA PRO A 553 -34.22 20.41 34.96
C PRO A 553 -33.03 20.93 34.15
N SER A 554 -33.02 22.23 33.89
CA SER A 554 -31.96 22.92 33.16
C SER A 554 -30.58 22.39 33.55
N PRO A 555 -29.64 22.25 32.59
CA PRO A 555 -28.29 21.78 32.90
C PRO A 555 -27.76 22.64 34.04
N ARG A 556 -27.53 22.05 35.21
CA ARG A 556 -26.86 22.77 36.28
C ARG A 556 -25.53 23.20 35.67
N PRO A 557 -25.18 24.49 35.64
CA PRO A 557 -23.82 24.86 35.30
C PRO A 557 -22.93 24.06 36.24
N HIS A 558 -21.93 23.35 35.70
CA HIS A 558 -20.97 22.60 36.49
C HIS A 558 -20.45 23.53 37.58
N ARG A 559 -21.01 23.41 38.80
CA ARG A 559 -20.36 23.95 39.98
C ARG A 559 -19.13 23.05 40.09
N ILE A 560 -18.00 23.61 39.68
CA ILE A 560 -16.68 23.18 40.10
C ILE A 560 -16.70 23.32 41.62
N ALA A 561 -17.19 22.27 42.28
CA ALA A 561 -17.23 22.16 43.71
C ALA A 561 -15.84 21.75 44.16
N GLY A 562 -15.06 22.74 44.58
CA GLY A 562 -13.85 22.54 45.35
C GLY A 562 -12.57 22.66 44.55
N SER A 563 -12.11 23.90 44.42
CA SER A 563 -10.85 24.40 45.00
C SER A 563 -9.98 23.38 45.75
N ARG A 564 -9.55 22.30 45.11
CA ARG A 564 -8.37 21.55 45.54
C ARG A 564 -7.27 21.96 44.58
N LYS A 565 -6.23 22.60 45.12
CA LYS A 565 -4.97 22.85 44.42
C LYS A 565 -4.63 21.58 43.64
N MET A 566 -4.50 21.71 42.33
CA MET A 566 -3.99 20.67 41.47
C MET A 566 -2.52 20.51 41.83
N GLU A 567 -2.24 19.59 42.76
CA GLU A 567 -0.90 19.11 43.03
C GLU A 567 -0.46 18.38 41.75
N GLU A 568 0.65 18.84 41.17
CA GLU A 568 1.25 18.26 39.98
C GLU A 568 1.49 16.76 40.24
N ARG A 569 0.84 15.89 39.46
CA ARG A 569 1.09 14.45 39.56
C ARG A 569 2.54 14.21 39.11
N PRO A 570 3.38 13.57 39.94
CA PRO A 570 4.73 13.23 39.53
C PRO A 570 4.68 12.29 38.32
N TYR A 571 5.52 12.59 37.33
CA TYR A 571 5.69 11.81 36.12
C TYR A 571 6.26 10.42 36.43
N CYS A 572 5.91 9.43 35.61
CA CYS A 572 6.32 8.03 35.79
C CYS A 572 7.60 7.75 35.00
N ASP A 573 8.74 7.74 35.70
CA ASP A 573 10.08 7.51 35.13
C ASP A 573 10.30 6.10 34.54
N ILE A 574 9.29 5.23 34.55
CA ILE A 574 9.36 3.85 34.05
C ILE A 574 8.85 3.74 32.61
N CYS A 575 7.98 4.65 32.18
CA CYS A 575 7.29 4.53 30.89
C CYS A 575 7.94 5.35 29.76
N GLU A 576 8.95 6.16 30.07
CA GLU A 576 9.69 6.98 29.09
C GLU A 576 11.17 6.57 29.02
N VAL A 577 11.42 5.33 28.59
CA VAL A 577 12.72 4.89 28.05
C VAL A 577 12.53 4.37 26.63
#